data_AF-J4H2I4-F1
#
_entry.id   AF-J4H2I4-F1
#
_cell.length_a   1.000
_cell.length_b   1.000
_cell.length_c   1.000
_cell.angle_alpha   90.00
_cell.angle_beta   90.00
_cell.angle_gamma   90.00
#
_symmetry.space_group_name_H-M   'P 1'
#
loop_
_entity.id
_entity.type
_entity.pdbx_description
1 polymer ?
#
loop_
_entity_poly.entity_id
_entity_poly.type
_entity_poly.pdbx_seq_one_letter_code
_entity_poly.pdbx_strand_id
1 'polypeptide(L)'
;MDADLESVSAGSSSRNDIVAFIERRLQQQREAEQAQASPQQQDTPFGANHERRQEFRRMIDPGILRPNSSELALQSLQILKTLAENILAHPDEEKYRKFKPTNSKIKTLLVEPKGTLEYAVALGFRPDVVDFQPFYVFDTRRMTDLQIGLAIINETLSRQESKLERNQRVILEAKAAEAAAKEKLKQQFLDDRKTTALRGQLERETRAALAANPKPLPSPMSTRSRTSQTSRRPAGVVPSMGGTGQTLNGVVVVSPRPEGVPNDIPPPYEGLELADEDEDSEED
;
A
#
# COMPACT_ATOMS: atom_id res chain seq x y z
N MET A 1 -42.48 -32.80 71.64
CA MET A 1 -42.74 -32.81 70.20
C MET A 1 -41.81 -31.80 69.60
N ASP A 2 -40.61 -32.22 69.22
CA ASP A 2 -39.75 -31.45 68.32
C ASP A 2 -38.94 -32.47 67.54
N ALA A 3 -39.15 -32.43 66.23
CA ALA A 3 -38.86 -33.49 65.28
C ALA A 3 -37.48 -33.31 64.64
N ASP A 4 -36.88 -34.45 64.35
CA ASP A 4 -35.65 -34.63 63.58
C ASP A 4 -35.66 -33.86 62.24
N LEU A 5 -34.59 -33.10 61.99
CA LEU A 5 -34.23 -32.55 60.68
C LEU A 5 -32.70 -32.65 60.49
N GLU A 6 -32.20 -33.88 60.30
CA GLU A 6 -30.88 -34.10 59.70
C GLU A 6 -30.99 -33.91 58.18
N SER A 7 -30.53 -32.75 57.71
CA SER A 7 -30.50 -32.39 56.30
C SER A 7 -29.32 -33.04 55.58
N VAL A 8 -29.64 -33.77 54.52
CA VAL A 8 -28.76 -34.43 53.56
C VAL A 8 -27.82 -33.42 52.87
N SER A 9 -26.52 -33.42 53.20
CA SER A 9 -25.47 -32.64 52.50
C SER A 9 -24.46 -33.54 51.75
N ALA A 10 -24.92 -34.59 51.09
CA ALA A 10 -24.04 -35.56 50.42
C ALA A 10 -23.81 -35.29 48.91
N GLY A 11 -24.35 -34.21 48.34
CA GLY A 11 -24.36 -33.97 46.88
C GLY A 11 -23.27 -33.03 46.31
N SER A 12 -22.55 -32.27 47.14
CA SER A 12 -21.60 -31.26 46.68
C SER A 12 -20.18 -31.80 46.45
N SER A 13 -19.77 -32.83 47.18
CA SER A 13 -18.41 -33.42 47.04
C SER A 13 -18.20 -34.05 45.65
N SER A 14 -19.17 -34.82 45.14
CA SER A 14 -19.05 -35.44 43.82
C SER A 14 -18.88 -34.44 42.67
N ARG A 15 -19.46 -33.23 42.74
CA ARG A 15 -19.28 -32.23 41.68
C ARG A 15 -17.88 -31.63 41.69
N ASN A 16 -17.33 -31.35 42.87
CA ASN A 16 -15.98 -30.83 43.00
C ASN A 16 -14.93 -31.86 42.56
N ASP A 17 -15.17 -33.14 42.83
CA ASP A 17 -14.30 -34.24 42.38
C ASP A 17 -14.32 -34.42 40.85
N ILE A 18 -15.49 -34.24 40.22
CA ILE A 18 -15.62 -34.29 38.76
C ILE A 18 -14.90 -33.11 38.09
N VAL A 19 -14.99 -31.90 38.65
CA VAL A 19 -14.29 -30.72 38.11
C VAL A 19 -12.77 -30.87 38.22
N ALA A 20 -12.27 -31.33 39.38
CA ALA A 20 -10.85 -31.59 39.58
C ALA A 20 -10.30 -32.67 38.63
N PHE A 21 -11.10 -33.70 38.33
CA PHE A 21 -10.74 -34.74 37.37
C PHE A 21 -10.65 -34.22 35.92
N ILE A 22 -11.58 -33.34 35.51
CA ILE A 22 -11.58 -32.73 34.17
C ILE A 22 -10.37 -31.80 34.00
N GLU A 23 -10.07 -30.98 35.00
CA GLU A 23 -8.93 -30.06 34.96
C GLU A 23 -7.60 -30.80 34.88
N ARG A 24 -7.44 -31.90 35.64
CA ARG A 24 -6.25 -32.76 35.58
C ARG A 24 -6.09 -33.42 34.21
N ARG A 25 -7.18 -33.80 33.56
CA ARG A 25 -7.16 -34.38 32.20
C ARG A 25 -6.80 -33.35 31.14
N LEU A 26 -7.31 -32.12 31.26
CA LEU A 26 -7.01 -31.04 30.33
C LEU A 26 -5.54 -30.59 30.46
N GLN A 27 -5.03 -30.56 31.70
CA GLN A 27 -3.64 -30.23 31.97
C GLN A 27 -2.69 -31.31 31.46
N GLN A 28 -3.02 -32.60 31.63
CA GLN A 28 -2.26 -33.69 31.02
C GLN A 28 -2.27 -33.63 29.48
N GLN A 29 -3.37 -33.20 28.85
CA GLN A 29 -3.39 -32.98 27.40
C GLN A 29 -2.47 -31.83 26.98
N ARG A 30 -2.49 -30.68 27.66
CA ARG A 30 -1.57 -29.58 27.35
C ARG A 30 -0.12 -29.94 27.62
N GLU A 31 0.17 -30.68 28.68
CA GLU A 31 1.51 -31.16 28.99
C GLU A 31 1.97 -32.19 27.94
N ALA A 32 1.08 -33.07 27.47
CA ALA A 32 1.39 -33.99 26.37
C ALA A 32 1.58 -33.26 25.04
N GLU A 33 0.77 -32.25 24.73
CA GLU A 33 0.90 -31.42 23.53
C GLU A 33 2.14 -30.53 23.59
N GLN A 34 2.50 -29.97 24.76
CA GLN A 34 3.74 -29.23 24.95
C GLN A 34 4.98 -30.14 24.96
N ALA A 35 4.89 -31.35 25.51
CA ALA A 35 5.96 -32.34 25.43
C ALA A 35 6.17 -32.85 24.00
N GLN A 36 5.09 -32.97 23.20
CA GLN A 36 5.19 -33.25 21.76
C GLN A 36 5.63 -32.03 20.94
N ALA A 37 5.35 -30.81 21.40
CA ALA A 37 5.80 -29.56 20.78
C ALA A 37 7.19 -29.09 21.28
N SER A 38 7.89 -29.89 22.10
CA SER A 38 9.23 -29.60 22.58
C SER A 38 10.29 -29.82 21.47
N PRO A 39 11.44 -29.10 21.51
CA PRO A 39 12.16 -28.58 20.33
C PRO A 39 13.11 -29.59 19.64
N GLN A 40 12.76 -30.87 19.56
CA GLN A 40 13.52 -31.84 18.75
C GLN A 40 13.30 -31.69 17.22
N GLN A 41 12.56 -30.67 16.78
CA GLN A 41 12.35 -30.37 15.35
C GLN A 41 13.45 -29.48 14.74
N GLN A 42 14.49 -29.10 15.49
CA GLN A 42 15.56 -28.24 14.95
C GLN A 42 16.42 -28.91 13.87
N ASP A 43 16.42 -30.24 13.76
CA ASP A 43 17.19 -30.98 12.75
C ASP A 43 16.32 -31.64 11.65
N THR A 44 15.10 -31.15 11.44
CA THR A 44 14.44 -31.49 10.17
C THR A 44 15.15 -30.72 9.05
N PRO A 45 15.40 -31.34 7.87
CA PRO A 45 15.99 -30.63 6.73
C PRO A 45 15.19 -29.39 6.31
N PHE A 46 13.93 -29.29 6.73
CA PHE A 46 13.10 -28.10 6.58
C PHE A 46 13.52 -26.94 7.50
N GLY A 47 13.99 -27.20 8.72
CA GLY A 47 14.42 -26.20 9.69
C GLY A 47 15.69 -25.47 9.26
N ALA A 48 16.75 -26.21 8.92
CA ALA A 48 18.02 -25.62 8.44
C ALA A 48 17.82 -24.76 7.18
N ASN A 49 16.98 -25.23 6.25
CA ASN A 49 16.62 -24.47 5.06
C ASN A 49 15.79 -23.22 5.40
N HIS A 50 14.97 -23.26 6.44
CA HIS A 50 14.16 -22.12 6.86
C HIS A 50 15.03 -20.97 7.39
N GLU A 51 16.02 -21.27 8.23
CA GLU A 51 16.97 -20.27 8.73
C GLU A 51 17.75 -19.62 7.58
N ARG A 52 18.31 -20.43 6.66
CA ARG A 52 18.99 -19.93 5.45
C ARG A 52 18.09 -19.06 4.58
N ARG A 53 16.82 -19.45 4.38
CA ARG A 53 15.85 -18.63 3.65
C ARG A 53 15.61 -17.28 4.32
N GLN A 54 15.52 -17.25 5.65
CA GLN A 54 15.38 -15.99 6.37
C GLN A 54 16.62 -15.12 6.24
N GLU A 55 17.82 -15.69 6.35
CA GLU A 55 19.08 -14.97 6.13
C GLU A 55 19.13 -14.34 4.73
N PHE A 56 18.80 -15.09 3.67
CA PHE A 56 18.76 -14.56 2.32
C PHE A 56 17.73 -13.43 2.18
N ARG A 57 16.53 -13.57 2.75
CA ARG A 57 15.54 -12.46 2.76
C ARG A 57 16.07 -11.22 3.48
N ARG A 58 16.75 -11.39 4.61
CA ARG A 58 17.40 -10.28 5.32
C ARG A 58 18.55 -9.66 4.52
N MET A 59 19.21 -10.38 3.64
CA MET A 59 20.20 -9.77 2.75
C MET A 59 19.55 -9.02 1.59
N ILE A 60 18.43 -9.51 1.05
CA ILE A 60 17.74 -8.84 -0.07
C ILE A 60 16.98 -7.61 0.40
N ASP A 61 16.07 -7.73 1.36
CA ASP A 61 15.12 -6.66 1.69
C ASP A 61 15.82 -5.42 2.30
N PRO A 62 16.47 -5.50 3.47
CA PRO A 62 17.19 -4.36 4.02
C PRO A 62 18.59 -4.18 3.41
N GLY A 63 19.19 -5.21 2.82
CA GLY A 63 20.57 -5.14 2.31
C GLY A 63 20.69 -4.68 0.85
N ILE A 64 19.75 -5.03 -0.03
CA ILE A 64 19.80 -4.69 -1.45
C ILE A 64 18.67 -3.73 -1.85
N LEU A 65 17.41 -4.05 -1.53
CA LEU A 65 16.26 -3.29 -2.00
C LEU A 65 16.14 -1.91 -1.33
N ARG A 66 16.52 -1.79 -0.05
CA ARG A 66 16.41 -0.51 0.69
C ARG A 66 17.49 0.53 0.33
N PRO A 67 18.79 0.19 0.22
CA PRO A 67 19.83 1.20 -0.03
C PRO A 67 20.02 1.58 -1.50
N ASN A 68 19.48 0.80 -2.45
CA ASN A 68 19.66 1.02 -3.89
C ASN A 68 18.34 1.47 -4.55
N SER A 69 18.41 2.04 -5.76
CA SER A 69 17.20 2.32 -6.53
C SER A 69 16.48 1.00 -6.89
N SER A 70 15.14 1.04 -6.95
CA SER A 70 14.35 -0.18 -7.20
C SER A 70 14.74 -0.85 -8.51
N GLU A 71 15.00 -0.07 -9.56
CA GLU A 71 15.37 -0.60 -10.87
C GLU A 71 16.75 -1.26 -10.86
N LEU A 72 17.75 -0.60 -10.27
CA LEU A 72 19.10 -1.13 -10.15
C LEU A 72 19.09 -2.43 -9.35
N ALA A 73 18.38 -2.44 -8.21
CA ALA A 73 18.26 -3.63 -7.37
C ALA A 73 17.61 -4.81 -8.10
N LEU A 74 16.57 -4.56 -8.90
CA LEU A 74 15.92 -5.61 -9.71
C LEU A 74 16.86 -6.15 -10.78
N GLN A 75 17.59 -5.28 -11.48
CA GLN A 75 18.59 -5.71 -12.48
C GLN A 75 19.72 -6.51 -11.84
N SER A 76 20.20 -6.11 -10.67
CA SER A 76 21.20 -6.85 -9.88
C SER A 76 20.70 -8.26 -9.53
N LEU A 77 19.46 -8.37 -9.02
CA LEU A 77 18.84 -9.65 -8.69
C LEU A 77 18.64 -10.54 -9.93
N GLN A 78 18.32 -9.96 -11.08
CA GLN A 78 18.24 -10.70 -12.35
C GLN A 78 19.60 -11.26 -12.78
N ILE A 79 20.69 -10.50 -12.65
CA ILE A 79 22.04 -11.02 -12.93
C ILE A 79 22.40 -12.17 -11.98
N LEU A 80 22.13 -12.02 -10.68
CA LEU A 80 22.35 -13.09 -9.69
C LEU A 80 21.55 -14.34 -10.02
N LYS A 81 20.29 -14.18 -10.43
CA LYS A 81 19.43 -15.26 -10.91
C LYS A 81 20.06 -15.99 -12.10
N THR A 82 20.47 -15.26 -13.13
CA THR A 82 21.08 -15.85 -14.32
C THR A 82 22.38 -16.59 -14.01
N LEU A 83 23.22 -16.04 -13.13
CA LEU A 83 24.45 -16.72 -12.68
C LEU A 83 24.11 -18.04 -11.96
N ALA A 84 23.15 -18.02 -11.04
CA ALA A 84 22.72 -19.21 -10.32
C ALA A 84 22.08 -20.27 -11.23
N GLU A 85 21.23 -19.86 -12.17
CA GLU A 85 20.58 -20.75 -13.15
C GLU A 85 21.61 -21.42 -14.07
N ASN A 86 22.60 -20.68 -14.56
CA ASN A 86 23.67 -21.23 -15.40
C ASN A 86 24.50 -22.28 -14.66
N ILE A 87 24.82 -22.06 -13.38
CA ILE A 87 25.55 -23.03 -12.55
C ILE A 87 24.71 -24.29 -12.28
N LEU A 88 23.40 -24.14 -12.03
CA LEU A 88 22.52 -25.29 -11.82
C LEU A 88 22.27 -26.08 -13.10
N ALA A 89 22.20 -25.42 -14.26
CA ALA A 89 22.03 -26.06 -15.56
C ALA A 89 23.31 -26.78 -16.03
N HIS A 90 24.47 -26.18 -15.77
CA HIS A 90 25.77 -26.67 -16.22
C HIS A 90 26.74 -26.79 -15.04
N PRO A 91 26.50 -27.75 -14.11
CA PRO A 91 27.31 -27.84 -12.91
C PRO A 91 28.77 -28.09 -13.24
N ASP A 92 29.13 -28.89 -14.26
CA ASP A 92 30.52 -29.29 -14.54
C ASP A 92 31.37 -28.25 -15.29
N GLU A 93 30.74 -27.21 -15.84
CA GLU A 93 31.44 -26.21 -16.65
C GLU A 93 32.03 -25.08 -15.79
N GLU A 94 33.36 -25.06 -15.66
CA GLU A 94 34.08 -24.05 -14.87
C GLU A 94 33.83 -22.60 -15.32
N LYS A 95 33.48 -22.38 -16.59
CA LYS A 95 33.19 -21.06 -17.14
C LYS A 95 32.01 -20.40 -16.41
N TYR A 96 30.97 -21.15 -16.07
CA TYR A 96 29.78 -20.60 -15.38
C TYR A 96 30.00 -20.48 -13.87
N ARG A 97 30.94 -21.24 -13.31
CA ARG A 97 31.30 -21.17 -11.89
C ARG A 97 32.10 -19.92 -11.52
N LYS A 98 32.69 -19.21 -12.48
CA LYS A 98 33.53 -18.04 -12.21
C LYS A 98 33.10 -16.79 -12.96
N PHE A 99 33.19 -15.64 -12.31
CA PHE A 99 32.98 -14.36 -12.97
C PHE A 99 34.05 -13.33 -12.63
N LYS A 100 34.33 -12.44 -13.58
CA LYS A 100 35.29 -11.34 -13.43
C LYS A 100 34.58 -10.09 -12.90
N PRO A 101 35.03 -9.48 -11.80
CA PRO A 101 34.49 -8.21 -11.32
C PRO A 101 34.76 -7.05 -12.28
N THR A 102 35.75 -7.19 -13.19
CA THR A 102 36.10 -6.17 -14.19
C THR A 102 35.10 -6.07 -15.36
N ASN A 103 34.21 -7.06 -15.54
CA ASN A 103 33.20 -6.98 -16.59
C ASN A 103 32.26 -5.80 -16.29
N SER A 104 32.04 -4.90 -17.27
CA SER A 104 31.28 -3.67 -17.06
C SER A 104 29.89 -3.90 -16.46
N LYS A 105 29.13 -4.87 -16.99
CA LYS A 105 27.79 -5.20 -16.47
C LYS A 105 27.85 -5.76 -15.04
N ILE A 106 28.83 -6.60 -14.75
CA ILE A 106 29.01 -7.19 -13.41
C ILE A 106 29.45 -6.11 -12.42
N LYS A 107 30.33 -5.22 -12.84
CA LYS A 107 30.82 -4.12 -12.01
C LYS A 107 29.67 -3.21 -11.58
N THR A 108 28.88 -2.73 -12.55
CA THR A 108 27.79 -1.79 -12.29
C THR A 108 26.60 -2.43 -11.57
N LEU A 109 26.31 -3.71 -11.81
CA LEU A 109 25.13 -4.38 -11.24
C LEU A 109 25.42 -5.24 -10.01
N LEU A 110 26.64 -5.72 -9.79
CA LEU A 110 26.96 -6.57 -8.62
C LEU A 110 27.99 -5.97 -7.68
N VAL A 111 29.00 -5.26 -8.17
CA VAL A 111 30.12 -4.77 -7.34
C VAL A 111 29.84 -3.39 -6.76
N GLU A 112 29.28 -2.47 -7.55
CA GLU A 112 28.97 -1.10 -7.13
C GLU A 112 27.72 -0.99 -6.22
N PRO A 113 26.62 -1.73 -6.47
CA PRO A 113 25.44 -1.67 -5.60
C PRO A 113 25.71 -2.29 -4.23
N LYS A 114 25.12 -1.71 -3.19
CA LYS A 114 25.34 -2.19 -1.82
C LYS A 114 24.58 -3.50 -1.59
N GLY A 115 25.23 -4.47 -0.92
CA GLY A 115 24.62 -5.73 -0.49
C GLY A 115 24.58 -6.83 -1.55
N THR A 116 24.76 -6.52 -2.84
CA THR A 116 24.66 -7.49 -3.94
C THR A 116 25.84 -8.44 -3.98
N LEU A 117 27.05 -7.92 -3.73
CA LEU A 117 28.26 -8.73 -3.71
C LEU A 117 28.28 -9.66 -2.49
N GLU A 118 27.86 -9.15 -1.33
CA GLU A 118 27.72 -9.90 -0.08
C GLU A 118 26.70 -11.03 -0.25
N TYR A 119 25.59 -10.77 -0.95
CA TYR A 119 24.63 -11.80 -1.32
C TYR A 119 25.25 -12.88 -2.21
N ALA A 120 26.06 -12.50 -3.22
CA ALA A 120 26.79 -13.47 -4.05
C ALA A 120 27.76 -14.32 -3.20
N VAL A 121 28.47 -13.72 -2.26
CA VAL A 121 29.33 -14.46 -1.31
C VAL A 121 28.50 -15.42 -0.45
N ALA A 122 27.32 -14.98 0.00
CA ALA A 122 26.36 -15.80 0.72
C ALA A 122 25.77 -16.93 -0.13
N LEU A 123 25.68 -16.81 -1.46
CA LEU A 123 25.33 -17.92 -2.35
C LEU A 123 26.43 -18.98 -2.46
N GLY A 124 27.70 -18.59 -2.31
CA GLY A 124 28.84 -19.51 -2.41
C GLY A 124 30.01 -19.02 -3.25
N PHE A 125 29.95 -17.79 -3.78
CA PHE A 125 31.07 -17.21 -4.51
C PHE A 125 32.19 -16.78 -3.56
N ARG A 126 33.43 -17.18 -3.84
CA ARG A 126 34.61 -16.80 -3.07
C ARG A 126 35.58 -16.01 -3.96
N PRO A 127 36.21 -14.94 -3.44
CA PRO A 127 37.25 -14.25 -4.19
C PRO A 127 38.46 -15.17 -4.33
N ASP A 128 38.97 -15.29 -5.55
CA ASP A 128 40.15 -16.06 -5.91
C ASP A 128 41.00 -15.26 -6.91
N VAL A 129 42.29 -15.56 -7.02
CA VAL A 129 43.21 -14.88 -7.94
C VAL A 129 43.80 -15.90 -8.89
N VAL A 130 43.40 -15.82 -10.16
CA VAL A 130 43.90 -16.68 -11.23
C VAL A 130 44.67 -15.80 -12.21
N ASP A 131 45.93 -16.12 -12.47
CA ASP A 131 46.82 -15.36 -13.37
C ASP A 131 46.90 -13.85 -13.03
N PHE A 132 47.02 -13.53 -11.73
CA PHE A 132 47.03 -12.15 -11.22
C PHE A 132 45.77 -11.33 -11.52
N GLN A 133 44.66 -11.97 -11.90
CA GLN A 133 43.35 -11.33 -12.05
C GLN A 133 42.39 -11.79 -10.95
N PRO A 134 41.65 -10.89 -10.29
CA PRO A 134 40.65 -11.27 -9.31
C PRO A 134 39.44 -11.90 -10.01
N PHE A 135 38.98 -13.04 -9.50
CA PHE A 135 37.76 -13.73 -9.90
C PHE A 135 36.90 -14.02 -8.67
N TYR A 136 35.61 -14.19 -8.88
CA TYR A 136 34.72 -14.83 -7.92
C TYR A 136 34.40 -16.22 -8.42
N VAL A 137 34.81 -17.25 -7.67
CA VAL A 137 34.64 -18.67 -8.02
C VAL A 137 33.63 -19.30 -7.08
N PHE A 138 32.64 -20.01 -7.63
CA PHE A 138 31.60 -20.70 -6.88
C PHE A 138 32.11 -22.02 -6.29
N ASP A 139 31.86 -22.22 -4.99
CA ASP A 139 32.13 -23.48 -4.30
C ASP A 139 31.00 -24.49 -4.50
N THR A 140 31.28 -25.61 -5.17
CA THR A 140 30.32 -26.68 -5.44
C THR A 140 29.74 -27.34 -4.19
N ARG A 141 30.38 -27.18 -3.04
CA ARG A 141 29.86 -27.67 -1.75
C ARG A 141 28.62 -26.91 -1.30
N ARG A 142 28.40 -25.69 -1.82
CA ARG A 142 27.29 -24.81 -1.44
C ARG A 142 26.12 -24.83 -2.43
N MET A 143 25.94 -25.92 -3.17
CA MET A 143 24.82 -26.07 -4.11
C MET A 143 23.44 -25.95 -3.46
N THR A 144 23.28 -26.44 -2.23
CA THR A 144 22.04 -26.29 -1.45
C THR A 144 21.71 -24.81 -1.19
N ASP A 145 22.71 -24.03 -0.76
CA ASP A 145 22.54 -22.60 -0.50
C ASP A 145 22.21 -21.83 -1.79
N LEU A 146 22.83 -22.21 -2.91
CA LEU A 146 22.53 -21.65 -4.24
C LEU A 146 21.07 -21.89 -4.66
N GLN A 147 20.56 -23.11 -4.49
CA GLN A 147 19.16 -23.44 -4.81
C GLN A 147 18.18 -22.67 -3.93
N ILE A 148 18.48 -22.57 -2.63
CA ILE A 148 17.66 -21.80 -1.68
C ILE A 148 17.66 -20.32 -2.07
N GLY A 149 18.84 -19.74 -2.30
CA GLY A 149 18.98 -18.34 -2.67
C GLY A 149 18.30 -18.02 -3.99
N LEU A 150 18.37 -18.91 -5.00
CA LEU A 150 17.65 -18.76 -6.26
C LEU A 150 16.13 -18.78 -6.07
N ALA A 151 15.61 -19.69 -5.24
CA ALA A 151 14.18 -19.73 -4.93
C ALA A 151 13.71 -18.43 -4.27
N ILE A 152 14.51 -17.85 -3.37
CA ILE A 152 14.20 -16.57 -2.70
C ILE A 152 14.31 -15.39 -3.67
N ILE A 153 15.28 -15.38 -4.60
CA ILE A 153 15.36 -14.37 -5.66
C ILE A 153 14.09 -14.41 -6.52
N ASN A 154 13.64 -15.59 -6.96
CA ASN A 154 12.42 -15.74 -7.77
C ASN A 154 11.15 -15.31 -7.01
N GLU A 155 11.05 -15.64 -5.72
CA GLU A 155 9.96 -15.13 -4.86
C GLU A 155 9.98 -13.59 -4.80
N THR A 156 11.17 -13.01 -4.68
CA THR A 156 11.31 -11.56 -4.56
C THR A 156 11.02 -10.83 -5.87
N LEU A 157 11.53 -11.33 -6.99
CA LEU A 157 11.26 -10.77 -8.32
C LEU A 157 9.76 -10.81 -8.63
N SER A 158 9.09 -11.94 -8.42
CA SER A 158 7.63 -12.04 -8.66
C SER A 158 6.82 -11.10 -7.76
N ARG A 159 7.25 -10.94 -6.49
CA ARG A 159 6.64 -9.97 -5.57
C ARG A 159 6.81 -8.52 -6.04
N GLN A 160 7.99 -8.16 -6.54
CA GLN A 160 8.26 -6.81 -7.01
C GLN A 160 7.57 -6.52 -8.36
N GLU A 161 7.54 -7.48 -9.29
CA GLU A 161 6.79 -7.37 -10.54
C GLU A 161 5.30 -7.12 -10.28
N SER A 162 4.69 -7.88 -9.37
CA SER A 162 3.28 -7.65 -8.99
C SER A 162 3.05 -6.27 -8.37
N LYS A 163 4.01 -5.74 -7.59
CA LYS A 163 3.94 -4.40 -7.03
C LYS A 163 4.04 -3.33 -8.11
N LEU A 164 4.96 -3.49 -9.06
CA LEU A 164 5.13 -2.57 -10.19
C LEU A 164 3.87 -2.55 -11.07
N GLU A 165 3.31 -3.71 -11.39
CA GLU A 165 2.08 -3.80 -12.19
C GLU A 165 0.90 -3.09 -11.51
N ARG A 166 0.73 -3.26 -10.18
CA ARG A 166 -0.32 -2.56 -9.42
C ARG A 166 -0.09 -1.05 -9.44
N ASN A 167 1.13 -0.60 -9.21
CA ASN A 167 1.47 0.82 -9.23
C ASN A 167 1.21 1.42 -10.61
N GLN A 168 1.60 0.72 -11.69
CA GLN A 168 1.33 1.14 -13.06
C GLN A 168 -0.17 1.24 -13.34
N ARG A 169 -0.97 0.26 -12.90
CA ARG A 169 -2.44 0.32 -13.03
C ARG A 169 -3.03 1.53 -12.31
N VAL A 170 -2.59 1.82 -11.09
CA VAL A 170 -3.06 2.98 -10.32
C VAL A 170 -2.70 4.29 -11.03
N ILE A 171 -1.49 4.41 -11.57
CA ILE A 171 -1.06 5.60 -12.32
C ILE A 171 -1.91 5.79 -13.58
N LEU A 172 -2.15 4.72 -14.35
CA LEU A 172 -2.96 4.78 -15.57
C LEU A 172 -4.43 5.12 -15.26
N GLU A 173 -4.99 4.52 -14.21
CA GLU A 173 -6.36 4.80 -13.77
C GLU A 173 -6.50 6.26 -13.30
N ALA A 174 -5.53 6.77 -12.54
CA ALA A 174 -5.50 8.17 -12.12
C ALA A 174 -5.44 9.12 -13.32
N LYS A 175 -4.55 8.85 -14.29
CA LYS A 175 -4.42 9.64 -15.52
C LYS A 175 -5.73 9.61 -16.34
N ALA A 176 -6.37 8.44 -16.46
CA ALA A 176 -7.63 8.29 -17.18
C ALA A 176 -8.79 9.02 -16.47
N ALA A 177 -8.85 8.96 -15.14
CA ALA A 177 -9.87 9.67 -14.36
C ALA A 177 -9.70 11.19 -14.47
N GLU A 178 -8.46 11.69 -14.48
CA GLU A 178 -8.17 13.11 -14.68
C GLU A 178 -8.59 13.58 -16.09
N ALA A 179 -8.26 12.80 -17.13
CA ALA A 179 -8.68 13.10 -18.49
C ALA A 179 -10.22 13.12 -18.62
N ALA A 180 -10.92 12.14 -18.04
CA ALA A 180 -12.38 12.10 -18.03
C ALA A 180 -13.00 13.28 -17.27
N ALA A 181 -12.36 13.74 -16.17
CA ALA A 181 -12.80 14.92 -15.44
C ALA A 181 -12.63 16.21 -16.29
N LYS A 182 -11.49 16.36 -16.97
CA LYS A 182 -11.22 17.47 -17.90
C LYS A 182 -12.24 17.49 -19.06
N GLU A 183 -12.55 16.35 -19.65
CA GLU A 183 -13.55 16.24 -20.71
C GLU A 183 -14.95 16.59 -20.22
N LYS A 184 -15.34 16.09 -19.05
CA LYS A 184 -16.65 16.41 -18.44
C LYS A 184 -16.78 17.90 -18.16
N LEU A 185 -15.74 18.54 -17.64
CA LEU A 185 -15.71 19.99 -17.44
C LEU A 185 -15.89 20.72 -18.77
N LYS A 186 -15.15 20.31 -19.82
CA LYS A 186 -15.26 20.89 -21.16
C LYS A 186 -16.67 20.74 -21.73
N GLN A 187 -17.30 19.58 -21.57
CA GLN A 187 -18.68 19.34 -21.98
C GLN A 187 -19.66 20.25 -21.23
N GLN A 188 -19.52 20.38 -19.91
CA GLN A 188 -20.34 21.30 -19.10
C GLN A 188 -20.23 22.75 -19.57
N PHE A 189 -19.03 23.22 -19.89
CA PHE A 189 -18.83 24.57 -20.46
C PHE A 189 -19.53 24.75 -21.81
N LEU A 190 -19.45 23.75 -22.69
CA LEU A 190 -20.12 23.80 -23.99
C LEU A 190 -21.64 23.80 -23.85
N ASP A 191 -22.17 23.02 -22.92
CA ASP A 191 -23.60 22.97 -22.66
C ASP A 191 -24.11 24.26 -22.02
N ASP A 192 -23.39 24.84 -21.05
CA ASP A 192 -23.72 26.14 -20.46
C ASP A 192 -23.72 27.29 -21.49
N ARG A 193 -22.75 27.25 -22.43
CA ARG A 193 -22.72 28.20 -23.54
C ARG A 193 -23.93 28.05 -24.47
N LYS A 194 -24.37 26.82 -24.74
CA LYS A 194 -25.56 26.53 -25.55
C LYS A 194 -26.85 26.94 -24.83
N THR A 195 -27.00 26.62 -23.55
CA THR A 195 -28.20 26.99 -22.77
C THR A 195 -28.32 28.51 -22.65
N THR A 196 -27.22 29.20 -22.40
CA THR A 196 -27.18 30.67 -22.38
C THR A 196 -27.56 31.26 -23.74
N ALA A 197 -27.05 30.69 -24.85
CA ALA A 197 -27.41 31.13 -26.19
C ALA A 197 -28.91 30.92 -26.49
N LEU A 198 -29.47 29.76 -26.16
CA LEU A 198 -30.89 29.46 -26.35
C LEU A 198 -31.78 30.37 -25.48
N ARG A 199 -31.40 30.60 -24.23
CA ARG A 199 -32.11 31.51 -23.32
C ARG A 199 -32.12 32.94 -23.88
N GLY A 200 -30.98 33.41 -24.42
CA GLY A 200 -30.88 34.71 -25.06
C GLY A 200 -31.73 34.84 -26.33
N GLN A 201 -31.89 33.76 -27.11
CA GLN A 201 -32.80 33.73 -28.26
C GLN A 201 -34.26 33.85 -27.82
N LEU A 202 -34.69 33.04 -26.84
CA LEU A 202 -36.05 33.09 -26.30
C LEU A 202 -36.38 34.47 -25.68
N GLU A 203 -35.44 35.07 -24.94
CA GLU A 203 -35.63 36.42 -24.38
C GLU A 203 -35.75 37.48 -25.48
N ARG A 204 -34.98 37.35 -26.57
CA ARG A 204 -35.07 38.25 -27.73
C ARG A 204 -36.41 38.11 -28.45
N GLU A 205 -36.88 36.89 -28.67
CA GLU A 205 -38.17 36.60 -29.31
C GLU A 205 -39.34 37.10 -28.47
N THR A 206 -39.34 36.84 -27.17
CA THR A 206 -40.37 37.33 -26.24
C THR A 206 -40.40 38.85 -26.18
N ARG A 207 -39.24 39.51 -26.14
CA ARG A 207 -39.15 40.98 -26.17
C ARG A 207 -39.65 41.56 -27.50
N ALA A 208 -39.33 40.92 -28.62
CA ALA A 208 -39.83 41.33 -29.94
C ALA A 208 -41.37 41.17 -30.03
N ALA A 209 -41.92 40.08 -29.51
CA ALA A 209 -43.37 39.84 -29.48
C ALA A 209 -44.10 40.86 -28.58
N LEU A 210 -43.55 41.20 -27.41
CA LEU A 210 -44.09 42.25 -26.54
C LEU A 210 -44.03 43.63 -27.20
N ALA A 211 -42.95 43.95 -27.92
CA ALA A 211 -42.83 45.20 -28.65
C ALA A 211 -43.81 45.30 -29.83
N ALA A 212 -44.09 44.17 -30.50
CA ALA A 212 -45.07 44.10 -31.59
C ALA A 212 -46.53 44.21 -31.09
N ASN A 213 -46.79 43.86 -29.83
CA ASN A 213 -48.14 43.86 -29.25
C ASN A 213 -48.18 44.67 -27.94
N PRO A 214 -48.02 46.01 -28.02
CA PRO A 214 -48.00 46.88 -26.85
C PRO A 214 -49.39 46.88 -26.21
N LYS A 215 -49.62 46.00 -25.23
CA LYS A 215 -50.81 46.09 -24.39
C LYS A 215 -50.79 47.45 -23.67
N PRO A 216 -51.87 48.25 -23.74
CA PRO A 216 -51.93 49.53 -23.06
C PRO A 216 -51.77 49.32 -21.56
N LEU A 217 -50.82 50.05 -20.98
CA LEU A 217 -50.51 50.02 -19.54
C LEU A 217 -51.80 50.26 -18.74
N PRO A 218 -52.14 49.41 -17.75
CA PRO A 218 -53.21 49.72 -16.82
C PRO A 218 -52.81 50.98 -16.03
N SER A 219 -53.69 51.97 -16.03
CA SER A 219 -53.51 53.25 -15.36
C SER A 219 -53.08 53.10 -13.88
N PRO A 220 -52.22 53.99 -13.36
CA PRO A 220 -51.74 53.93 -11.98
C PRO A 220 -52.87 54.31 -11.00
N MET A 221 -53.64 53.31 -10.54
CA MET A 221 -54.57 53.51 -9.42
C MET A 221 -53.83 53.39 -8.09
N SER A 222 -53.66 54.57 -7.47
CA SER A 222 -53.89 54.87 -6.06
C SER A 222 -53.35 53.90 -5.00
N THR A 223 -52.31 54.40 -4.34
CA THR A 223 -51.92 54.18 -2.94
C THR A 223 -52.99 53.61 -2.01
N ARG A 224 -52.65 52.57 -1.24
CA ARG A 224 -52.88 52.54 0.23
C ARG A 224 -52.16 51.40 0.96
N SER A 225 -51.61 51.76 2.13
CA SER A 225 -51.19 50.92 3.28
C SER A 225 -50.16 49.83 2.98
N ARG A 226 -48.87 49.98 3.31
CA ARG A 226 -48.25 50.31 4.62
C ARG A 226 -48.87 49.52 5.77
N THR A 227 -48.55 48.22 5.81
CA THR A 227 -48.60 47.41 7.04
C THR A 227 -47.20 46.87 7.27
N SER A 228 -46.55 47.45 8.27
CA SER A 228 -45.30 47.00 8.86
C SER A 228 -45.49 45.61 9.47
N GLN A 229 -45.07 44.56 8.77
CA GLN A 229 -44.70 43.31 9.41
C GLN A 229 -43.18 43.18 9.36
N THR A 230 -42.59 43.63 10.47
CA THR A 230 -41.25 43.29 10.92
C THR A 230 -41.15 41.77 11.07
N SER A 231 -40.78 41.08 9.99
CA SER A 231 -40.27 39.72 10.07
C SER A 231 -38.93 39.79 10.80
N ARG A 232 -38.96 39.37 12.05
CA ARG A 232 -37.81 39.21 12.94
C ARG A 232 -36.74 38.40 12.21
N ARG A 233 -35.60 39.03 11.92
CA ARG A 233 -34.34 38.33 11.71
C ARG A 233 -34.04 37.53 12.99
N PRO A 234 -33.95 36.20 12.97
CA PRO A 234 -33.28 35.49 14.05
C PRO A 234 -31.80 35.87 13.98
N ALA A 235 -31.32 36.56 15.00
CA ALA A 235 -29.91 36.59 15.33
C ALA A 235 -29.53 35.20 15.89
N GLY A 236 -28.39 34.67 15.46
CA GLY A 236 -27.94 33.31 15.77
C GLY A 236 -28.57 32.33 14.79
N VAL A 237 -27.82 31.68 13.92
CA VAL A 237 -26.65 30.86 14.21
C VAL A 237 -25.79 30.90 12.94
N VAL A 238 -24.53 31.28 13.05
CA VAL A 238 -23.52 30.92 12.04
C VAL A 238 -23.61 29.40 11.92
N PRO A 239 -24.02 28.82 10.79
CA PRO A 239 -23.93 27.39 10.61
C PRO A 239 -22.43 27.08 10.67
N SER A 240 -21.99 26.56 11.81
CA SER A 240 -20.73 25.85 11.91
C SER A 240 -20.82 24.78 10.84
N MET A 241 -20.09 24.96 9.74
CA MET A 241 -19.86 23.95 8.73
C MET A 241 -19.03 22.85 9.39
N GLY A 242 -19.68 22.08 10.27
CA GLY A 242 -19.19 20.80 10.76
C GLY A 242 -19.27 19.83 9.61
N GLY A 243 -18.41 20.02 8.61
CA GLY A 243 -18.19 19.05 7.57
C GLY A 243 -17.65 17.80 8.24
N THR A 244 -18.53 16.84 8.51
CA THR A 244 -18.11 15.46 8.73
C THR A 244 -17.48 15.01 7.42
N GLY A 245 -16.16 15.12 7.34
CA GLY A 245 -15.36 14.67 6.20
C GLY A 245 -15.53 13.18 6.02
N GLN A 246 -16.53 12.79 5.25
CA GLN A 246 -16.75 11.42 4.84
C GLN A 246 -15.76 11.17 3.70
N THR A 247 -14.69 10.43 3.99
CA THR A 247 -13.76 9.98 2.95
C THR A 247 -14.47 8.98 2.03
N LEU A 248 -14.05 8.90 0.76
CA LEU A 248 -14.60 8.00 -0.26
C LEU A 248 -14.62 6.50 0.13
N ASN A 249 -13.93 6.12 1.21
CA ASN A 249 -13.88 4.77 1.74
C ASN A 249 -14.88 4.50 2.89
N GLY A 250 -15.78 5.45 3.20
CA GLY A 250 -16.81 5.27 4.24
C GLY A 250 -16.29 5.29 5.69
N VAL A 251 -15.00 5.54 5.90
CA VAL A 251 -14.40 5.61 7.24
C VAL A 251 -14.59 7.02 7.81
N VAL A 252 -15.36 7.11 8.90
CA VAL A 252 -15.56 8.34 9.67
C VAL A 252 -14.36 8.53 10.61
N VAL A 253 -13.41 9.38 10.22
CA VAL A 253 -12.28 9.75 11.08
C VAL A 253 -12.74 10.79 12.09
N VAL A 254 -13.18 10.33 13.26
CA VAL A 254 -13.38 11.19 14.43
C VAL A 254 -11.98 11.50 14.97
N SER A 255 -11.44 12.67 14.65
CA SER A 255 -10.14 13.08 15.20
C SER A 255 -10.32 13.44 16.68
N PRO A 256 -9.72 12.72 17.64
CA PRO A 256 -9.69 13.17 19.02
C PRO A 256 -8.85 14.46 19.06
N ARG A 257 -9.50 15.57 19.41
CA ARG A 257 -8.85 16.89 19.54
C ARG A 257 -7.96 16.87 20.77
N PRO A 258 -6.62 16.98 20.66
CA PRO A 258 -5.78 17.14 21.84
C PRO A 258 -6.07 18.49 22.48
N GLU A 259 -6.41 18.49 23.77
CA GLU A 259 -6.57 19.71 24.55
C GLU A 259 -5.23 20.47 24.61
N GLY A 260 -5.22 21.74 24.21
CA GLY A 260 -4.10 22.66 24.51
C GLY A 260 -3.37 23.33 23.33
N VAL A 261 -3.80 23.18 22.08
CA VAL A 261 -3.14 23.90 20.96
C VAL A 261 -3.85 25.24 20.66
N PRO A 262 -3.17 26.40 20.75
CA PRO A 262 -3.73 27.71 20.40
C PRO A 262 -4.15 27.78 18.93
N ASN A 263 -5.30 28.41 18.65
CA ASN A 263 -5.98 28.41 17.34
C ASN A 263 -5.29 29.19 16.20
N ASP A 264 -4.07 29.72 16.38
CA ASP A 264 -3.49 30.72 15.45
C ASP A 264 -2.22 30.27 14.73
N ILE A 265 -1.89 28.97 14.72
CA ILE A 265 -0.76 28.47 13.93
C ILE A 265 -1.29 27.96 12.58
N PRO A 266 -1.17 28.73 11.48
CA PRO A 266 -1.47 28.20 10.16
C PRO A 266 -0.59 26.97 9.91
N PRO A 267 -1.14 25.90 9.31
CA PRO A 267 -0.36 24.72 9.00
C PRO A 267 0.85 25.12 8.16
N PRO A 268 2.05 24.58 8.43
CA PRO A 268 3.19 24.81 7.58
C PRO A 268 2.84 24.29 6.19
N TYR A 269 2.77 25.19 5.22
CA TYR A 269 2.77 24.81 3.82
C TYR A 269 4.15 24.21 3.54
N GLU A 270 4.28 22.90 3.73
CA GLU A 270 5.34 22.14 3.07
C GLU A 270 5.14 22.34 1.57
N GLY A 271 6.11 23.03 0.96
CA GLY A 271 6.12 23.34 -0.46
C GLY A 271 6.05 22.06 -1.27
N LEU A 272 4.85 21.73 -1.72
CA LEU A 272 4.66 20.97 -2.94
C LEU A 272 5.14 21.87 -4.08
N GLU A 273 6.44 21.79 -4.38
CA GLU A 273 6.96 22.09 -5.70
C GLU A 273 6.27 21.13 -6.68
N LEU A 274 5.10 21.54 -7.16
CA LEU A 274 4.49 21.03 -8.38
C LEU A 274 5.45 21.39 -9.52
N ALA A 275 6.37 20.48 -9.81
CA ALA A 275 7.02 20.42 -11.09
C ALA A 275 5.96 19.98 -12.12
N ASP A 276 5.20 20.96 -12.61
CA ASP A 276 4.42 20.84 -13.84
C ASP A 276 5.42 20.80 -15.01
N GLU A 277 6.08 19.66 -15.20
CA GLU A 277 6.79 19.35 -16.46
C GLU A 277 5.77 18.74 -17.43
N ASP A 278 4.91 19.60 -17.97
CA ASP A 278 4.15 19.32 -19.19
C ASP A 278 5.12 19.40 -20.39
N GLU A 279 5.95 18.36 -20.58
CA GLU A 279 6.57 18.08 -21.89
C GLU A 279 5.61 17.25 -22.75
N ASP A 280 4.52 17.89 -23.19
CA ASP A 280 3.76 17.43 -24.37
C ASP A 280 4.49 17.92 -25.63
N SER A 281 5.55 17.21 -26.01
CA SER A 281 6.09 17.24 -27.38
C SER A 281 5.34 16.22 -28.24
N GLU A 282 4.17 16.64 -28.73
CA GLU A 282 3.60 16.09 -29.96
C GLU A 282 4.52 16.49 -31.13
N GLU A 283 5.42 15.61 -31.55
CA GLU A 283 6.05 15.68 -32.87
C GLU A 283 5.27 14.80 -33.86
N ASP A 284 4.81 15.47 -34.93
CA ASP A 284 4.20 14.95 -36.17
C ASP A 284 5.09 13.96 -36.94
#